data_AF-A0A6P1Y4Q1-F1
#
_entry.id   AF-A0A6P1Y4Q1-F1
#
_cell.length_a   1.000
_cell.length_b   1.000
_cell.length_c   1.000
_cell.angle_alpha   90.00
_cell.angle_beta   90.00
_cell.angle_gamma   90.00
#
_symmetry.space_group_name_H-M   'P 1'
#
loop_
_entity.id
_entity.type
_entity.pdbx_description
1 polymer ?
#
loop_
_entity_poly.entity_id
_entity_poly.type
_entity_poly.pdbx_seq_one_letter_code
_entity_poly.pdbx_strand_id
1 'polypeptide(L)'
;MNLLDALMWLWCLIGTHASELSFFVTLFATFYIPKKIMNNQIYADLISEYRSAAIGQAVLSVTYFYTHDCNSDITKIEEKYTERYKKEVDSLLDNQKKEENRCENKIENSLHFQRRLLSQYYYQLASLRYQGCWLTRLAKRKVRKDFTAREAKLLSLLSYMNKVAEKTFIEYDIGDIHYITENKQNVLLEKLYDEAQQW
;
A
#
# COMPACT_ATOMS: atom_id res chain seq x y z
N MET A 1 12.57 20.12 -61.94
CA MET A 1 12.96 19.60 -60.62
C MET A 1 13.47 18.19 -60.84
N ASN A 2 14.77 17.94 -60.64
CA ASN A 2 15.38 16.67 -61.01
C ASN A 2 15.04 15.59 -59.97
N LEU A 3 14.94 14.34 -60.41
CA LEU A 3 14.64 13.18 -59.56
C LEU A 3 15.58 13.08 -58.34
N LEU A 4 16.84 13.49 -58.54
CA LEU A 4 17.87 13.56 -57.50
C LEU A 4 17.57 14.58 -56.40
N ASP A 5 17.03 15.76 -56.76
CA ASP A 5 16.64 16.77 -55.76
C ASP A 5 15.46 16.27 -54.93
N ALA A 6 14.47 15.64 -55.57
CA ALA A 6 13.31 15.08 -54.89
C ALA A 6 13.70 13.94 -53.92
N LEU A 7 14.65 13.09 -54.30
CA LEU A 7 15.18 12.03 -53.44
C LEU A 7 15.99 12.59 -52.26
N MET A 8 16.75 13.66 -52.46
CA MET A 8 17.52 14.33 -51.40
C MET A 8 16.60 14.99 -50.37
N TRP A 9 15.53 15.67 -50.80
CA TRP A 9 14.51 16.23 -49.89
C TRP A 9 13.78 15.14 -49.11
N LEU A 10 13.46 14.02 -49.76
CA LEU A 10 12.83 12.86 -49.10
C LEU A 10 13.77 12.24 -48.05
N TRP A 11 15.06 12.11 -48.34
CA TRP A 11 16.07 11.62 -47.40
C TRP A 11 16.30 12.56 -46.21
N CYS A 12 16.31 13.87 -46.45
CA CYS A 12 16.38 14.86 -45.37
C CYS A 12 15.14 14.80 -44.48
N LEU A 13 13.93 14.71 -45.04
CA LEU A 13 12.69 14.59 -44.27
C LEU A 13 12.64 13.30 -43.43
N ILE A 14 13.05 12.17 -44.02
CA ILE A 14 13.12 10.87 -43.33
C ILE A 14 14.19 10.93 -42.22
N GLY A 15 15.34 11.54 -42.49
CA GLY A 15 16.45 11.68 -41.53
C GLY A 15 16.11 12.57 -40.33
N THR A 16 15.40 13.67 -40.54
CA THR A 16 14.95 14.56 -39.44
C THR A 16 13.84 13.93 -38.61
N HIS A 17 12.89 13.23 -39.22
CA HIS A 17 11.86 12.53 -38.45
C HIS A 17 12.38 11.27 -37.76
N ALA A 18 13.36 10.56 -38.34
CA ALA A 18 14.00 9.43 -37.71
C ALA A 18 14.85 9.84 -36.49
N SER A 19 15.52 11.01 -36.54
CA SER A 19 16.29 11.51 -35.40
C SER A 19 15.40 12.00 -34.25
N GLU A 20 14.29 12.68 -34.55
CA GLU A 20 13.29 13.07 -33.56
C GLU A 20 12.60 11.84 -32.94
N LEU A 21 12.13 10.89 -33.77
CA LEU A 21 11.53 9.64 -33.29
C LEU A 21 12.53 8.85 -32.44
N SER A 22 13.79 8.75 -32.86
CA SER A 22 14.87 8.11 -32.09
C SER A 22 15.10 8.81 -30.75
N PHE A 23 15.07 10.14 -30.71
CA PHE A 23 15.17 10.91 -29.47
C PHE A 23 14.00 10.61 -28.52
N PHE A 24 12.75 10.63 -29.00
CA PHE A 24 11.58 10.30 -28.19
C PHE A 24 11.58 8.84 -27.72
N VAL A 25 11.97 7.89 -28.58
CA VAL A 25 12.11 6.47 -28.22
C VAL A 25 13.21 6.28 -27.18
N THR A 26 14.33 6.98 -27.31
CA THR A 26 15.43 6.94 -26.34
C THR A 26 14.99 7.54 -25.01
N LEU A 27 14.36 8.71 -25.01
CA LEU A 27 13.86 9.35 -23.79
C LEU A 27 12.78 8.50 -23.11
N PHE A 28 11.89 7.89 -23.89
CA PHE A 28 10.95 6.90 -23.39
C PHE A 28 11.69 5.71 -22.78
N ALA A 29 12.60 5.06 -23.51
CA ALA A 29 13.35 3.91 -23.01
C ALA A 29 14.13 4.23 -21.72
N THR A 30 14.79 5.38 -21.64
CA THR A 30 15.62 5.79 -20.50
C THR A 30 14.81 6.06 -19.23
N PHE A 31 13.61 6.64 -19.32
CA PHE A 31 12.84 6.98 -18.11
C PHE A 31 11.72 5.99 -17.81
N TYR A 32 11.05 5.47 -18.83
CA TYR A 32 9.90 4.60 -18.65
C TYR A 32 10.29 3.17 -18.29
N ILE A 33 11.26 2.57 -19.01
CA ILE A 33 11.63 1.17 -18.80
C ILE A 33 12.17 0.96 -17.38
N PRO A 34 13.13 1.77 -16.87
CA PRO A 34 13.62 1.59 -15.51
C PRO A 34 12.52 1.77 -14.47
N LYS A 35 11.65 2.77 -14.63
CA LYS A 35 10.56 3.01 -13.68
C LYS A 35 9.56 1.85 -13.64
N LYS A 36 9.27 1.23 -14.79
CA LYS A 36 8.41 0.05 -14.88
C LYS A 36 9.06 -1.19 -14.28
N ILE A 37 10.36 -1.39 -14.51
CA ILE A 37 11.12 -2.49 -13.90
C ILE A 37 11.13 -2.33 -12.38
N MET A 38 11.46 -1.14 -11.89
CA MET A 38 11.48 -0.81 -10.46
C MET A 38 10.12 -1.05 -9.81
N ASN A 39 9.01 -0.57 -10.39
CA ASN A 39 7.68 -0.83 -9.85
C ASN A 39 7.32 -2.33 -9.83
N ASN A 40 7.79 -3.11 -10.81
CA ASN A 40 7.58 -4.56 -10.83
C ASN A 40 8.45 -5.28 -9.79
N GLN A 41 9.66 -4.80 -9.51
CA GLN A 41 10.53 -5.31 -8.45
C GLN A 41 9.91 -5.01 -7.08
N ILE A 42 9.52 -3.76 -6.82
CA ILE A 42 8.82 -3.39 -5.58
C ILE A 42 7.57 -4.24 -5.39
N TYR A 43 6.79 -4.49 -6.46
CA TYR A 43 5.65 -5.40 -6.36
C TYR A 43 6.05 -6.84 -6.01
N ALA A 44 7.11 -7.38 -6.62
CA ALA A 44 7.57 -8.73 -6.32
C ALA A 44 8.04 -8.85 -4.86
N ASP A 45 8.76 -7.85 -4.37
CA ASP A 45 9.20 -7.75 -2.98
C ASP A 45 8.01 -7.65 -2.04
N LEU A 46 7.01 -6.84 -2.39
CA LEU A 46 5.78 -6.68 -1.62
C LEU A 46 5.00 -8.01 -1.52
N ILE A 47 4.86 -8.75 -2.63
CA ILE A 47 4.23 -10.08 -2.60
C ILE A 47 5.05 -11.09 -1.78
N SER A 48 6.38 -10.96 -1.79
CA SER A 48 7.25 -11.77 -0.93
C SER A 48 7.01 -11.44 0.55
N GLU A 49 6.95 -10.16 0.90
CA GLU A 49 6.67 -9.67 2.25
C GLU A 49 5.28 -10.10 2.74
N TYR A 50 4.27 -10.11 1.86
CA TYR A 50 2.93 -10.62 2.17
C TYR A 50 2.95 -12.05 2.69
N ARG A 51 3.88 -12.87 2.19
CA ARG A 51 4.05 -14.28 2.58
C ARG A 51 4.89 -14.45 3.84
N SER A 52 5.36 -13.35 4.46
CA SER A 52 6.10 -13.41 5.71
C SER A 52 5.20 -13.85 6.86
N ALA A 53 5.81 -14.46 7.88
CA ALA A 53 5.11 -14.85 9.11
C ALA A 53 4.49 -13.64 9.83
N ALA A 54 5.11 -12.45 9.72
CA ALA A 54 4.62 -11.23 10.34
C ALA A 54 3.28 -10.78 9.75
N ILE A 55 3.16 -10.74 8.42
CA ILE A 55 1.88 -10.42 7.75
C ILE A 55 0.83 -11.49 8.02
N GLY A 56 1.21 -12.78 7.98
CA GLY A 56 0.30 -13.87 8.34
C GLY A 56 -0.27 -13.72 9.75
N GLN A 57 0.58 -13.39 10.72
CA GLN A 57 0.16 -13.10 12.10
C GLN A 57 -0.74 -11.86 12.18
N ALA A 58 -0.47 -10.85 11.37
CA ALA A 58 -1.29 -9.65 11.32
C ALA A 58 -2.70 -9.93 10.80
N VAL A 59 -2.80 -10.70 9.70
CA VAL A 59 -4.09 -11.14 9.12
C VAL A 59 -4.88 -11.93 10.16
N LEU A 60 -4.23 -12.88 10.84
CA LEU A 60 -4.86 -13.67 11.90
C LEU A 60 -5.34 -12.80 13.05
N SER A 61 -4.51 -11.86 13.52
CA SER A 61 -4.83 -10.98 14.65
C SER A 61 -6.04 -10.08 14.35
N VAL A 62 -6.06 -9.46 13.17
CA VAL A 62 -7.18 -8.60 12.73
C VAL A 62 -8.45 -9.42 12.53
N THR A 63 -8.35 -10.60 11.92
CA THR A 63 -9.51 -11.48 11.72
C THR A 63 -10.04 -12.03 13.04
N TYR A 64 -9.15 -12.43 13.96
CA TYR A 64 -9.51 -12.91 15.28
C TYR A 64 -10.23 -11.82 16.08
N PHE A 65 -9.70 -10.60 16.09
CA PHE A 65 -10.33 -9.45 16.72
C PHE A 65 -11.75 -9.22 16.18
N TYR A 66 -11.93 -9.19 14.86
CA TYR A 66 -13.26 -8.98 14.28
C TYR A 66 -14.23 -10.11 14.64
N THR A 67 -13.78 -11.36 14.57
CA THR A 67 -14.64 -12.53 14.78
C THR A 67 -14.98 -12.77 16.26
N HIS A 68 -14.02 -12.63 17.16
CA HIS A 68 -14.15 -13.00 18.58
C HIS A 68 -14.48 -11.79 19.46
N ASP A 69 -13.76 -10.68 19.31
CA ASP A 69 -13.99 -9.50 20.17
C ASP A 69 -15.21 -8.71 19.68
N CYS A 70 -15.33 -8.54 18.36
CA CYS A 70 -16.45 -7.80 17.76
C CYS A 70 -17.65 -8.70 17.42
N ASN A 71 -17.57 -10.03 17.60
CA ASN A 71 -18.64 -10.96 17.20
C ASN A 71 -19.09 -10.80 15.73
N SER A 72 -18.15 -10.48 14.83
CA SER A 72 -18.40 -10.19 13.42
C SER A 72 -19.37 -9.02 13.18
N ASP A 73 -19.41 -8.05 14.09
CA ASP A 73 -20.22 -6.85 14.01
C ASP A 73 -19.33 -5.60 13.85
N ILE A 74 -19.44 -4.94 12.69
CA ILE A 74 -18.67 -3.74 12.36
C ILE A 74 -18.94 -2.60 13.35
N THR A 75 -20.16 -2.51 13.89
CA THR A 75 -20.54 -1.43 14.82
C THR A 75 -19.77 -1.51 16.14
N LYS A 76 -19.28 -2.70 16.51
CA LYS A 76 -18.51 -2.94 17.74
C LYS A 76 -17.01 -2.65 17.59
N ILE A 77 -16.52 -2.44 16.36
CA ILE A 77 -15.10 -2.21 16.09
C ILE A 77 -14.61 -1.00 16.88
N GLU A 78 -15.32 0.13 16.86
CA GLU A 78 -14.86 1.36 17.53
C GLU A 78 -14.66 1.16 19.03
N GLU A 79 -15.68 0.63 19.70
CA GLU A 79 -15.65 0.35 21.14
C GLU A 79 -14.55 -0.65 21.49
N LYS A 80 -14.57 -1.84 20.86
CA LYS A 80 -13.68 -2.95 21.20
C LYS A 80 -12.23 -2.67 20.83
N TYR A 81 -11.99 -1.98 19.72
CA TYR A 81 -10.64 -1.61 19.31
C TYR A 81 -10.03 -0.60 20.29
N THR A 82 -10.81 0.39 20.73
CA THR A 82 -10.37 1.39 21.71
C THR A 82 -10.09 0.74 23.07
N GLU A 83 -10.96 -0.17 23.53
CA GLU A 83 -10.76 -0.95 24.76
C GLU A 83 -9.45 -1.74 24.69
N ARG A 84 -9.21 -2.44 23.59
CA ARG A 84 -8.03 -3.27 23.38
C ARG A 84 -6.75 -2.45 23.27
N TYR A 85 -6.80 -1.31 22.60
CA TYR A 85 -5.69 -0.36 22.54
C TYR A 85 -5.29 0.12 23.95
N LYS A 86 -6.24 0.59 24.76
CA LYS A 86 -5.93 1.04 26.14
C LYS A 86 -5.29 -0.07 26.97
N LYS A 87 -5.76 -1.31 26.80
CA LYS A 87 -5.23 -2.47 27.52
C LYS A 87 -3.82 -2.87 27.05
N GLU A 88 -3.58 -2.88 25.74
CA GLU A 88 -2.33 -3.38 25.15
C GLU A 88 -1.24 -2.31 25.01
N VAL A 89 -1.62 -1.04 24.89
CA VAL A 89 -0.74 0.04 24.44
C VAL A 89 -0.60 1.12 25.52
N ASP A 90 -1.70 1.68 26.03
CA ASP A 90 -1.63 2.70 27.10
C ASP A 90 -1.01 2.13 28.38
N SER A 91 -1.33 0.88 28.72
CA SER A 91 -0.72 0.19 29.86
C SER A 91 0.79 -0.02 29.72
N LEU A 92 1.32 -0.05 28.49
CA LEU A 92 2.76 -0.14 28.24
C LEU A 92 3.43 1.24 28.31
N LEU A 93 2.77 2.31 27.85
CA LEU A 93 3.25 3.69 27.95
C LEU A 93 3.40 4.13 29.43
N ASP A 94 2.47 3.74 30.30
CA ASP A 94 2.55 4.02 31.74
C ASP A 94 3.67 3.25 32.44
N ASN A 95 3.98 2.03 31.99
CA ASN A 95 4.99 1.15 32.60
C ASN A 95 6.41 1.35 32.04
N GLN A 96 6.57 1.91 30.84
CA GLN A 96 7.88 2.26 30.26
C GLN A 96 8.59 3.39 31.03
N LYS A 97 7.88 4.18 31.83
CA LYS A 97 8.50 5.13 32.77
C LYS A 97 9.15 4.46 33.99
N LYS A 98 8.96 3.16 34.22
CA LYS A 98 9.30 2.52 35.50
C LYS A 98 10.42 1.49 35.50
N GLU A 99 10.81 0.85 34.39
CA GLU A 99 11.89 -0.14 34.49
C GLU A 99 12.51 -0.48 33.13
N GLU A 100 13.83 -0.30 33.05
CA GLU A 100 14.71 -0.51 31.89
C GLU A 100 14.87 -1.99 31.50
N ASN A 101 14.06 -2.91 32.05
CA ASN A 101 14.19 -4.34 31.81
C ASN A 101 12.84 -5.07 31.91
N ARG A 102 12.14 -5.24 30.77
CA ARG A 102 11.22 -6.38 30.58
C ARG A 102 11.03 -6.68 29.10
N CYS A 103 11.74 -7.71 28.64
CA CYS A 103 11.39 -8.43 27.43
C CYS A 103 9.99 -9.08 27.56
N GLU A 104 9.32 -9.25 26.41
CA GLU A 104 8.14 -10.11 26.14
C GLU A 104 6.71 -9.56 26.08
N ASN A 105 6.47 -8.24 26.13
CA ASN A 105 5.27 -7.66 25.50
C ASN A 105 5.72 -6.62 24.47
N LYS A 106 6.28 -7.11 23.35
CA LYS A 106 6.62 -6.22 22.25
C LYS A 106 5.33 -5.59 21.74
N ILE A 107 5.29 -4.26 21.69
CA ILE A 107 4.25 -3.47 21.01
C ILE A 107 3.95 -4.03 19.62
N GLU A 108 4.94 -4.65 18.97
CA GLU A 108 4.81 -5.41 17.73
C GLU A 108 3.67 -6.44 17.74
N ASN A 109 3.34 -7.05 18.89
CA ASN A 109 2.25 -8.02 19.02
C ASN A 109 0.89 -7.38 19.28
N SER A 110 0.82 -6.07 19.54
CA SER A 110 -0.44 -5.38 19.76
C SER A 110 -1.29 -5.40 18.49
N LEU A 111 -2.62 -5.45 18.67
CA LEU A 111 -3.55 -5.35 17.54
C LEU A 111 -3.34 -4.04 16.75
N HIS A 112 -2.92 -2.98 17.44
CA HIS A 112 -2.62 -1.70 16.81
C HIS A 112 -1.47 -1.80 15.80
N PHE A 113 -0.35 -2.41 16.21
CA PHE A 113 0.81 -2.60 15.35
C PHE A 113 0.50 -3.57 14.20
N GLN A 114 -0.19 -4.68 14.48
CA GLN A 114 -0.57 -5.66 13.47
C GLN A 114 -1.49 -5.05 12.39
N ARG A 115 -2.50 -4.26 12.78
CA ARG A 115 -3.33 -3.46 11.86
C ARG A 115 -2.48 -2.50 11.03
N ARG A 116 -1.51 -1.82 11.66
CA ARG A 116 -0.63 -0.85 10.99
C ARG A 116 0.21 -1.51 9.91
N LEU A 117 0.82 -2.64 10.23
CA LEU A 117 1.62 -3.43 9.30
C LEU A 117 0.81 -3.81 8.05
N LEU A 118 -0.41 -4.32 8.24
CA LEU A 118 -1.31 -4.62 7.12
C LEU A 118 -1.72 -3.38 6.33
N SER A 119 -2.04 -2.29 7.03
CA SER A 119 -2.44 -1.04 6.36
C SER A 119 -1.33 -0.49 5.49
N GLN A 120 -0.08 -0.56 5.95
CA GLN A 120 1.10 -0.16 5.18
C GLN A 120 1.30 -1.04 3.94
N TYR A 121 1.16 -2.36 4.09
CA TYR A 121 1.21 -3.29 2.97
C TYR A 121 0.20 -2.91 1.87
N TYR A 122 -1.08 -2.77 2.22
CA TYR A 122 -2.11 -2.43 1.24
C TYR A 122 -1.97 -1.02 0.69
N TYR A 123 -1.47 -0.08 1.49
CA TYR A 123 -1.15 1.26 1.01
C TYR A 123 -0.07 1.22 -0.07
N GLN A 124 1.01 0.46 0.13
CA GLN A 124 2.07 0.31 -0.87
C GLN A 124 1.55 -0.39 -2.13
N LEU A 125 0.68 -1.38 -1.99
CA LEU A 125 0.03 -2.01 -3.14
C LEU A 125 -0.84 -1.01 -3.92
N ALA A 126 -1.65 -0.21 -3.20
CA ALA A 126 -2.51 0.81 -3.78
C ALA A 126 -1.70 1.93 -4.44
N SER A 127 -0.56 2.32 -3.86
CA SER A 127 0.33 3.35 -4.44
C SER A 127 0.91 2.87 -5.78
N LEU A 128 1.38 1.63 -5.87
CA LEU A 128 1.83 1.03 -7.12
C LEU A 128 0.72 0.97 -8.18
N ARG A 129 -0.53 0.72 -7.76
CA ARG A 129 -1.69 0.61 -8.64
C ARG A 129 -2.21 1.96 -9.14
N TYR A 130 -2.18 3.00 -8.32
CA TYR A 130 -2.89 4.26 -8.57
C TYR A 130 -1.99 5.49 -8.71
N GLN A 131 -0.80 5.51 -8.12
CA GLN A 131 0.10 6.65 -8.19
C GLN A 131 1.05 6.55 -9.40
N GLY A 132 1.51 7.70 -9.90
CA GLY A 132 2.38 7.79 -11.07
C GLY A 132 1.66 7.78 -12.43
N CYS A 133 2.42 7.62 -13.51
CA CYS A 133 1.90 7.62 -14.88
C CYS A 133 1.14 6.32 -15.19
N TRP A 134 0.07 6.40 -16.00
CA TRP A 134 -0.73 5.25 -16.46
C TRP A 134 0.14 4.06 -16.92
N LEU A 135 1.20 4.34 -17.68
CA LEU A 135 2.06 3.29 -18.25
C LEU A 135 2.93 2.61 -17.18
N THR A 136 3.29 3.33 -16.11
CA THR A 136 4.15 2.85 -15.02
C THR A 136 3.38 2.20 -13.88
N ARG A 137 2.08 2.46 -13.79
CA ARG A 137 1.21 1.86 -12.77
C ARG A 137 1.16 0.35 -12.93
N LEU A 138 0.98 -0.33 -11.80
CA LEU A 138 0.72 -1.76 -11.78
C LEU A 138 -0.61 -2.06 -12.49
N ALA A 139 -0.59 -3.02 -13.40
CA ALA A 139 -1.78 -3.39 -14.15
C ALA A 139 -2.83 -4.06 -13.24
N LYS A 140 -4.10 -3.70 -13.41
CA LYS A 140 -5.25 -4.31 -12.69
C LYS A 140 -5.21 -5.85 -12.71
N ARG A 141 -4.93 -6.44 -13.86
CA ARG A 141 -4.84 -7.91 -14.03
C ARG A 141 -3.77 -8.55 -13.15
N LYS A 142 -2.67 -7.84 -12.88
CA LYS A 142 -1.57 -8.33 -12.05
C LYS A 142 -1.99 -8.35 -10.57
N VAL A 143 -2.59 -7.26 -10.09
CA VAL A 143 -3.14 -7.19 -8.73
C VAL A 143 -4.23 -8.26 -8.51
N ARG A 144 -5.21 -8.35 -9.41
CA ARG A 144 -6.32 -9.33 -9.30
C ARG A 144 -5.84 -10.79 -9.22
N LYS A 145 -4.70 -11.13 -9.81
CA LYS A 145 -4.18 -12.51 -9.77
C LYS A 145 -3.80 -12.92 -8.34
N ASP A 146 -3.30 -11.98 -7.55
CA ASP A 146 -2.78 -12.23 -6.21
C ASP A 146 -3.77 -11.76 -5.12
N PHE A 147 -4.84 -11.04 -5.50
CA PHE A 147 -5.84 -10.47 -4.59
C PHE A 147 -7.17 -11.22 -4.67
N THR A 148 -7.59 -11.83 -3.56
CA THR A 148 -8.82 -12.64 -3.51
C THR A 148 -10.01 -11.85 -2.95
N ALA A 149 -11.23 -12.38 -3.09
CA ALA A 149 -12.41 -11.81 -2.43
C ALA A 149 -12.29 -11.73 -0.89
N ARG A 150 -11.44 -12.57 -0.28
CA ARG A 150 -11.14 -12.50 1.17
C ARG A 150 -10.30 -11.28 1.51
N GLU A 151 -9.33 -10.95 0.65
CA GLU A 151 -8.51 -9.73 0.78
C GLU A 151 -9.38 -8.47 0.71
N ALA A 152 -10.41 -8.46 -0.14
CA ALA A 152 -11.35 -7.34 -0.21
C ALA A 152 -12.14 -7.14 1.11
N LYS A 153 -12.51 -8.24 1.79
CA LYS A 153 -13.15 -8.15 3.11
C LYS A 153 -12.17 -7.65 4.18
N LEU A 154 -10.92 -8.11 4.14
CA LEU A 154 -9.87 -7.65 5.04
C LEU A 154 -9.57 -6.15 4.85
N LEU A 155 -9.52 -5.66 3.60
CA LEU A 155 -9.41 -4.23 3.29
C LEU A 155 -10.54 -3.41 3.89
N SER A 156 -11.78 -3.89 3.79
CA SER A 156 -12.94 -3.21 4.38
C SER A 156 -12.80 -3.09 5.89
N LEU A 157 -12.45 -4.20 6.55
CA LEU A 157 -12.21 -4.26 7.98
C LEU A 157 -11.10 -3.29 8.40
N LEU A 158 -9.98 -3.28 7.67
CA LEU A 158 -8.88 -2.34 7.92
C LEU A 158 -9.30 -0.88 7.73
N SER A 159 -10.15 -0.57 6.74
CA SER A 159 -10.68 0.79 6.55
C SER A 159 -11.49 1.25 7.75
N TYR A 160 -12.36 0.40 8.32
CA TYR A 160 -13.09 0.72 9.54
C TYR A 160 -12.14 0.92 10.74
N MET A 161 -11.19 0.02 10.94
CA MET A 161 -10.21 0.15 12.03
C MET A 161 -9.33 1.40 11.88
N ASN A 162 -8.96 1.78 10.66
CA ASN A 162 -8.17 2.97 10.39
C ASN A 162 -8.95 4.26 10.69
N LYS A 163 -10.25 4.32 10.33
CA LYS A 163 -11.11 5.46 10.68
C LYS A 163 -11.20 5.66 12.20
N VAL A 164 -11.31 4.56 12.95
CA VAL A 164 -11.26 4.62 14.42
C VAL A 164 -9.90 5.10 14.91
N ALA A 165 -8.82 4.58 14.34
CA ALA A 165 -7.47 4.97 14.73
C ALA A 165 -7.19 6.47 14.48
N GLU A 166 -7.60 6.98 13.32
CA GLU A 166 -7.48 8.40 12.96
C GLU A 166 -8.32 9.31 13.87
N LYS A 167 -9.47 8.84 14.36
CA LYS A 167 -10.30 9.62 15.28
C LYS A 167 -9.72 9.66 16.70
N THR A 168 -9.16 8.55 17.16
CA THR A 168 -8.85 8.33 18.57
C THR A 168 -7.38 8.53 18.92
N PHE A 169 -6.45 8.30 17.99
CA PHE A 169 -5.00 8.20 18.29
C PHE A 169 -4.16 9.27 17.56
N ILE A 170 -4.71 10.48 17.38
CA ILE A 170 -4.08 11.59 16.63
C ILE A 170 -2.74 12.06 17.23
N GLU A 171 -2.55 11.91 18.54
CA GLU A 171 -1.40 12.49 19.25
C GLU A 171 -0.21 11.54 19.48
N TYR A 172 -0.40 10.22 19.49
CA TYR A 172 0.67 9.27 19.81
C TYR A 172 0.48 7.95 19.05
N ASP A 173 1.21 7.78 17.94
CA ASP A 173 1.41 6.45 17.36
C ASP A 173 2.80 5.96 17.77
N ILE A 174 2.85 4.82 18.46
CA ILE A 174 4.07 4.31 19.07
C ILE A 174 5.00 3.79 17.98
N GLY A 175 6.22 4.30 18.01
CA GLY A 175 7.33 3.89 17.19
C GLY A 175 7.49 4.78 15.98
N ASP A 176 8.08 5.97 16.17
CA ASP A 176 8.84 6.86 15.26
C ASP A 176 8.53 6.91 13.74
N ILE A 177 7.42 6.33 13.32
CA ILE A 177 6.92 6.29 11.98
C ILE A 177 5.80 7.31 12.04
N HIS A 178 6.06 8.48 11.46
CA HIS A 178 5.04 9.50 11.30
C HIS A 178 3.77 8.86 10.75
N TYR A 179 2.63 9.15 11.40
CA TYR A 179 1.36 9.12 10.68
C TYR A 179 1.62 9.95 9.43
N ILE A 180 1.47 9.36 8.24
CA ILE A 180 1.33 10.21 7.07
C ILE A 180 0.02 10.93 7.36
N THR A 181 0.12 12.15 7.88
CA THR A 181 -0.97 13.04 8.33
C THR A 181 -1.92 13.43 7.19
N GLU A 182 -1.82 12.74 6.07
CA GLU A 182 -2.62 12.93 4.91
C GLU A 182 -3.57 11.75 4.80
N ASN A 183 -4.86 12.05 4.95
CA ASN A 183 -6.07 11.35 4.48
C ASN A 183 -5.90 10.51 3.17
N LYS A 184 -4.80 10.69 2.43
CA LYS A 184 -4.36 9.93 1.26
C LYS A 184 -4.22 8.42 1.48
N GLN A 185 -3.84 7.94 2.67
CA GLN A 185 -3.74 6.49 2.91
C GLN A 185 -5.12 5.84 2.82
N ASN A 186 -6.08 6.29 3.63
CA ASN A 186 -7.43 5.75 3.62
C ASN A 186 -8.13 5.91 2.27
N VAL A 187 -7.92 7.03 1.56
CA VAL A 187 -8.46 7.22 0.20
C VAL A 187 -7.92 6.18 -0.79
N LEU A 188 -6.63 5.84 -0.73
CA LEU A 188 -6.06 4.82 -1.62
C LEU A 188 -6.50 3.41 -1.25
N LEU A 189 -6.62 3.09 0.04
CA LEU A 189 -7.16 1.81 0.49
C LEU A 189 -8.63 1.65 0.09
N GLU A 190 -9.45 2.69 0.24
CA GLU A 190 -10.86 2.70 -0.16
C GLU A 190 -10.99 2.51 -1.67
N LYS A 191 -10.15 3.19 -2.47
CA LYS A 191 -10.11 2.99 -3.92
C LYS A 191 -9.71 1.56 -4.31
N LEU A 192 -8.75 0.96 -3.60
CA LEU A 192 -8.36 -0.43 -3.82
C LEU A 192 -9.49 -1.39 -3.44
N TYR A 193 -10.20 -1.11 -2.33
CA TYR A 193 -11.37 -1.85 -1.89
C TYR A 193 -12.49 -1.83 -2.93
N ASP A 194 -12.86 -0.65 -3.43
CA ASP A 194 -13.90 -0.47 -4.44
C ASP A 194 -13.56 -1.22 -5.73
N GLU A 195 -12.29 -1.18 -6.15
CA GLU A 195 -11.84 -1.93 -7.32
C GLU A 195 -11.89 -3.44 -7.07
N ALA A 196 -11.53 -3.90 -5.87
CA ALA A 196 -11.50 -5.30 -5.47
C ALA A 196 -12.91 -5.92 -5.29
N GLN A 197 -13.94 -5.14 -4.97
CA GLN A 197 -15.34 -5.60 -4.94
C GLN A 197 -15.83 -6.07 -6.32
N GLN A 198 -15.19 -5.64 -7.40
CA GLN A 198 -15.56 -5.96 -8.78
C GLN A 198 -14.78 -7.14 -9.37
N TRP A 199 -13.94 -7.83 -8.58
CA TRP A 199 -13.00 -8.87 -9.06
C TRP A 199 -13.50 -10.30 -8.88
#